data_AF-A0A925RYF9-F1
#
_entry.id   AF-A0A925RYF9-F1
#
_cell.length_a   1.000
_cell.length_b   1.000
_cell.length_c   1.000
_cell.angle_alpha   90.00
_cell.angle_beta   90.00
_cell.angle_gamma   90.00
#
_symmetry.space_group_name_H-M   'P 1'
#
loop_
_entity.id
_entity.type
_entity.pdbx_description
1 polymer ?
#
loop_
_entity_poly.entity_id
_entity_poly.type
_entity_poly.pdbx_seq_one_letter_code
_entity_poly.pdbx_strand_id
1 'polypeptide(L)'
;VADLDGALADDAAVPARDWEHGLIAWARDKLAHGEENIHAQARDRLDRALLQAALAHTGGRRTEAATRLGLGRNTLTRKLGSGRKPRR
;
A
#
# COMPACT_ATOMS: atom_id res chain seq x y z
N VAL A 1 3.18 -27.85 -36.29
CA VAL A 1 2.89 -26.40 -36.26
C VAL A 1 2.05 -26.14 -35.01
N ALA A 2 2.74 -25.96 -33.89
CA ALA A 2 2.16 -25.55 -32.63
C ALA A 2 3.27 -24.86 -31.84
N ASP A 3 2.88 -23.81 -31.12
CA ASP A 3 3.62 -23.19 -30.03
C ASP A 3 4.76 -22.22 -30.43
N LEU A 4 4.38 -21.00 -30.82
CA LEU A 4 5.22 -19.84 -30.57
C LEU A 4 4.45 -18.51 -30.46
N ASP A 5 3.25 -18.51 -29.85
CA ASP A 5 2.47 -17.27 -29.63
C ASP A 5 2.31 -16.89 -28.14
N GLY A 6 2.82 -17.69 -27.21
CA GLY A 6 2.60 -17.49 -25.77
C GLY A 6 3.60 -16.60 -25.03
N ALA A 7 4.70 -16.19 -25.66
CA ALA A 7 5.87 -15.65 -24.94
C ALA A 7 6.00 -14.11 -24.93
N LEU A 8 5.10 -13.37 -25.58
CA LEU A 8 5.25 -11.91 -25.76
C LEU A 8 4.12 -11.06 -25.14
N ALA A 9 3.25 -11.65 -24.32
CA ALA A 9 2.04 -10.96 -23.84
C ALA A 9 1.96 -10.73 -22.31
N ASP A 10 3.08 -10.64 -21.59
CA ASP A 10 3.05 -10.30 -20.14
C ASP A 10 3.84 -9.02 -19.77
N ASP A 11 4.48 -8.33 -20.72
CA ASP A 11 5.34 -7.18 -20.41
C ASP A 11 4.59 -5.85 -20.18
N ALA A 12 3.27 -5.82 -20.41
CA ALA A 12 2.46 -4.60 -20.28
C ALA A 12 1.65 -4.49 -18.97
N ALA A 13 1.71 -5.49 -18.08
CA ALA A 13 0.91 -5.56 -16.84
C ALA A 13 1.74 -5.50 -15.54
N VAL A 14 2.99 -5.03 -15.63
CA VAL A 14 4.02 -5.22 -14.59
C VAL A 14 3.86 -4.39 -13.30
N PRO A 15 3.20 -3.21 -13.20
CA PRO A 15 3.23 -2.47 -11.93
C PRO A 15 2.32 -3.05 -10.82
N ALA A 16 1.24 -3.75 -11.20
CA ALA A 16 0.28 -4.29 -10.22
C ALA A 16 0.75 -5.63 -9.61
N ARG A 17 1.41 -6.48 -10.40
CA ARG A 17 1.97 -7.74 -9.89
C ARG A 17 3.13 -7.49 -8.93
N ASP A 18 3.96 -6.47 -9.16
CA ASP A 18 5.21 -6.30 -8.40
C ASP A 18 5.01 -5.92 -6.93
N TRP A 19 4.04 -5.05 -6.62
CA TRP A 19 3.83 -4.61 -5.23
C TRP A 19 3.18 -5.71 -4.36
N GLU A 20 2.27 -6.50 -4.93
CA GLU A 20 1.62 -7.62 -4.23
C GLU A 20 2.65 -8.70 -3.88
N HIS A 21 3.54 -9.05 -4.82
CA HIS A 21 4.63 -9.98 -4.55
C HIS A 21 5.58 -9.45 -3.47
N GLY A 22 5.92 -8.15 -3.50
CA GLY A 22 6.72 -7.52 -2.45
C GLY A 22 6.06 -7.59 -1.07
N LEU A 23 4.74 -7.37 -1.00
CA LEU A 23 3.97 -7.46 0.25
C LEU A 23 3.92 -8.90 0.78
N ILE A 24 3.73 -9.90 -0.10
CA ILE A 24 3.74 -11.31 0.27
C ILE A 24 5.12 -11.71 0.81
N ALA A 25 6.20 -11.32 0.14
CA ALA A 25 7.56 -11.59 0.60
C ALA A 25 7.83 -10.98 1.98
N TRP A 26 7.42 -9.71 2.18
CA TRP A 26 7.51 -9.05 3.47
C TRP A 26 6.70 -9.76 4.57
N ALA A 27 5.47 -10.18 4.26
CA ALA A 27 4.62 -10.86 5.24
C ALA A 27 5.23 -12.21 5.66
N ARG A 28 5.78 -12.97 4.69
CA ARG A 28 6.49 -14.24 4.95
C ARG A 28 7.69 -14.03 5.86
N ASP A 29 8.51 -13.02 5.57
CA ASP A 29 9.66 -12.66 6.39
C ASP A 29 9.23 -12.36 7.84
N LYS A 30 8.21 -11.51 8.02
CA LYS A 30 7.74 -11.12 9.34
C LYS A 30 7.18 -12.30 10.14
N LEU A 31 6.40 -13.16 9.49
CA LEU A 31 5.87 -14.38 10.11
C LEU A 31 6.99 -15.37 10.47
N ALA A 32 8.01 -15.51 9.62
CA ALA A 32 9.17 -16.37 9.90
C ALA A 32 9.97 -15.89 11.12
N HIS A 33 10.02 -14.57 11.36
CA HIS A 33 10.63 -13.98 12.54
C HIS A 33 9.73 -14.01 13.80
N GLY A 34 8.54 -14.62 13.72
CA GLY A 34 7.59 -14.70 14.83
C GLY A 34 6.95 -13.35 15.18
N GLU A 35 6.95 -12.38 14.28
CA GLU A 35 6.28 -11.11 14.53
C GLU A 35 4.75 -11.26 14.52
N GLU A 36 4.12 -10.65 15.51
CA GLU A 36 2.66 -10.59 15.63
C GLU A 36 2.11 -9.25 15.11
N ASN A 37 0.80 -9.19 14.90
CA ASN A 37 0.09 -7.97 14.49
C ASN A 37 0.60 -7.35 13.17
N ILE A 38 1.19 -8.16 12.30
CA ILE A 38 1.77 -7.72 11.02
C ILE A 38 0.72 -7.06 10.11
N HIS A 39 -0.55 -7.44 10.22
CA HIS A 39 -1.64 -6.79 9.48
C HIS A 39 -1.76 -5.30 9.83
N ALA A 40 -1.63 -4.93 11.10
CA ALA A 40 -1.66 -3.53 11.51
C ALA A 40 -0.45 -2.75 10.98
N GLN A 41 0.73 -3.38 10.96
CA GLN A 41 1.95 -2.80 10.40
C GLN A 41 1.83 -2.58 8.89
N ALA A 42 1.35 -3.58 8.15
CA ALA A 42 1.12 -3.52 6.71
C ALA A 42 0.16 -2.39 6.36
N ARG A 43 -0.95 -2.30 7.11
CA ARG A 43 -1.96 -1.28 6.90
C ARG A 43 -1.38 0.12 7.10
N ASP A 44 -0.65 0.38 8.18
CA ASP A 44 -0.03 1.69 8.43
C ASP A 44 0.97 2.08 7.33
N ARG A 45 1.79 1.14 6.88
CA ARG A 45 2.72 1.36 5.76
C ARG A 45 1.99 1.69 4.46
N LEU A 46 0.93 0.93 4.15
CA LEU A 46 0.09 1.15 2.98
C LEU A 46 -0.53 2.55 3.01
N ASP A 47 -1.13 2.96 4.13
CA ASP A 47 -1.76 4.28 4.24
C ASP A 47 -0.78 5.42 4.04
N ARG A 48 0.42 5.30 4.61
CA ARG A 48 1.48 6.30 4.45
C ARG A 48 1.93 6.39 2.99
N ALA A 49 2.14 5.25 2.33
CA ALA A 49 2.52 5.22 0.93
C ALA A 49 1.44 5.86 0.04
N LEU A 50 0.17 5.52 0.25
CA LEU A 50 -0.97 6.10 -0.47
C LEU A 50 -1.07 7.61 -0.22
N LEU A 51 -0.91 8.06 1.03
CA LEU A 51 -0.92 9.48 1.35
C LEU A 51 0.22 10.22 0.67
N GLN A 52 1.44 9.69 0.71
CA GLN A 52 2.60 10.31 0.08
C GLN A 52 2.40 10.44 -1.43
N ALA A 53 1.93 9.38 -2.08
CA ALA A 53 1.61 9.40 -3.51
C ALA A 53 0.53 10.45 -3.82
N ALA A 54 -0.54 10.49 -3.03
CA ALA A 54 -1.62 11.46 -3.23
C ALA A 54 -1.16 12.90 -2.98
N LEU A 55 -0.34 13.16 -1.96
CA LEU A 55 0.22 14.48 -1.69
C LEU A 55 1.17 14.93 -2.80
N ALA A 56 2.03 14.04 -3.29
CA ALA A 56 2.89 14.34 -4.43
C ALA A 56 2.05 14.71 -5.65
N HIS A 57 0.97 13.96 -5.90
CA HIS A 57 0.07 14.22 -7.02
C HIS A 57 -0.71 15.54 -6.90
N THR A 58 -1.12 15.94 -5.69
CA THR A 58 -1.89 17.18 -5.48
C THR A 58 -1.03 18.42 -5.18
N GLY A 59 0.30 18.28 -5.20
CA GLY A 59 1.23 19.36 -4.85
C GLY A 59 1.16 19.76 -3.38
N GLY A 60 0.97 18.80 -2.48
CA GLY A 60 0.90 19.01 -1.03
C GLY A 60 -0.49 19.39 -0.49
N ARG A 61 -1.51 19.47 -1.35
CA ARG A 61 -2.88 19.80 -0.95
C ARG A 61 -3.56 18.60 -0.28
N ARG A 62 -3.51 18.57 1.05
CA ARG A 62 -4.06 17.48 1.90
C ARG A 62 -5.54 17.19 1.64
N THR A 63 -6.36 18.23 1.48
CA THR A 63 -7.81 18.07 1.24
C THR A 63 -8.08 17.39 -0.11
N GLU A 64 -7.37 17.79 -1.15
CA GLU A 64 -7.53 17.21 -2.48
C GLU A 64 -6.98 15.77 -2.51
N ALA A 65 -5.86 15.51 -1.83
CA ALA A 65 -5.30 14.17 -1.69
C ALA A 65 -6.29 13.22 -0.98
N ALA A 66 -6.95 13.69 0.08
CA ALA A 66 -8.00 12.96 0.78
C ALA A 66 -9.15 12.56 -0.14
N THR A 67 -9.67 13.55 -0.88
CA THR A 67 -10.77 13.35 -1.81
C THR A 67 -10.38 12.35 -2.91
N ARG A 68 -9.17 12.45 -3.47
CA ARG A 68 -8.68 11.54 -4.51
C ARG A 68 -8.48 10.10 -4.01
N LEU A 69 -8.09 9.92 -2.75
CA LEU A 69 -7.96 8.59 -2.15
C LEU A 69 -9.32 7.96 -1.76
N GLY A 70 -10.43 8.70 -1.88
CA GLY A 70 -11.74 8.25 -1.35
C GLY A 70 -11.75 8.10 0.18
N LEU A 71 -10.67 8.49 0.85
CA LEU A 71 -10.56 8.52 2.29
C LEU A 71 -11.26 9.79 2.75
N GLY A 72 -12.50 9.64 3.23
CA GLY A 72 -13.22 10.77 3.83
C GLY A 72 -12.30 11.51 4.81
N ARG A 73 -12.37 12.85 4.83
CA ARG A 73 -11.49 13.75 5.63
C ARG A 73 -11.19 13.20 7.03
N ASN A 74 -12.18 12.57 7.67
CA ASN A 74 -12.13 11.97 9.00
C ASN A 74 -11.22 10.74 9.14
N THR A 75 -10.97 9.98 8.08
CA THR A 75 -10.07 8.82 8.09
C THR A 75 -8.62 9.26 8.13
N LEU A 76 -8.26 10.34 7.43
CA LEU A 76 -6.92 10.92 7.51
C LEU A 76 -6.65 11.55 8.87
N THR A 77 -7.62 12.29 9.45
CA THR A 77 -7.45 12.86 10.80
C THR A 77 -7.36 11.78 11.87
N ARG A 78 -8.12 10.68 11.76
CA ARG A 78 -8.07 9.59 12.74
C ARG A 78 -6.83 8.69 12.59
N LYS A 79 -6.30 8.49 11.39
CA LYS A 79 -5.18 7.56 11.14
C LYS A 79 -3.82 8.25 11.19
N LEU A 80 -3.73 9.52 10.79
CA LEU A 80 -2.47 10.29 10.77
C LEU A 80 -2.33 11.25 11.95
N GLY A 81 -3.44 11.70 12.57
CA GLY A 81 -3.44 12.53 13.77
C GLY A 81 -3.41 11.74 15.08
N SER A 82 -3.49 10.41 15.01
CA SER A 82 -3.42 9.54 16.18
C SER A 82 -2.20 8.62 16.08
N GLY A 83 -1.03 9.20 16.32
CA GLY A 83 0.10 8.47 16.92
C GLY A 83 -0.21 7.96 18.34
N ARG A 84 -1.45 7.54 18.63
CA ARG A 84 -1.79 6.89 19.90
C ARG A 84 -1.42 5.43 19.78
N LYS A 85 -0.20 5.17 20.24
CA LYS A 85 0.22 3.97 20.97
C LYS A 85 -1.00 3.22 21.53
N PRO A 86 -1.15 1.91 21.26
CA PRO A 86 -2.18 1.13 21.92
C PRO A 86 -1.93 1.24 23.43
N ARG A 87 -2.93 1.74 24.16
CA ARG A 87 -2.89 1.75 25.62
C ARG A 87 -2.99 0.29 26.03
N ARG A 88 -1.91 -0.22 26.62
CA ARG A 88 -1.96 -1.43 27.45
C ARG A 88 -2.91 -1.19 28.62
#